data_AF-A0A8S2TK07-F1
#
_entry.id   AF-A0A8S2TK07-F1
#
_cell.length_a   1.000
_cell.length_b   1.000
_cell.length_c   1.000
_cell.angle_alpha   90.00
_cell.angle_beta   90.00
_cell.angle_gamma   90.00
#
_symmetry.space_group_name_H-M   'P 1'
#
loop_
_entity.id
_entity.type
_entity.pdbx_description
1 polymer ?
#
loop_
_entity_poly.entity_id
_entity_poly.type
_entity_poly.pdbx_seq_one_letter_code
_entity_poly.pdbx_strand_id
1 'polypeptide(L)'
;MIASENFTSRGVLETLGSCLTNKYSEGYPGVRYYGGNEIIDQIETLTQKRALTAFGLDENQWGVNVQPLSGCPANFAVYAALLEPHS
;
A
#
# COMPACT_ATOMS: atom_id res chain seq x y z
N MET A 1 12.88 26.47 4.50
CA MET A 1 11.83 25.59 3.94
C MET A 1 12.48 24.26 3.61
N ILE A 2 11.96 23.15 4.14
CA ILE A 2 12.48 21.81 3.88
C ILE A 2 11.68 21.22 2.71
N ALA A 3 12.36 20.82 1.63
CA ALA A 3 11.70 20.43 0.37
C ALA A 3 10.83 19.16 0.48
N SER A 4 11.11 18.31 1.47
CA SER A 4 10.39 17.06 1.71
C SER A 4 9.21 17.20 2.69
N GLU A 5 9.02 18.37 3.31
CA GLU A 5 7.90 18.61 4.21
C GLU A 5 6.66 19.07 3.44
N ASN A 6 5.48 18.67 3.92
CA ASN A 6 4.21 19.10 3.37
C ASN A 6 3.09 18.98 4.42
N PHE A 7 1.95 19.63 4.17
CA PHE A 7 0.75 19.50 4.99
C PHE A 7 -0.27 18.59 4.31
N THR A 8 -0.67 17.51 5.00
CA THR A 8 -1.69 16.59 4.49
C THR A 8 -3.11 17.12 4.74
N SER A 9 -4.09 16.57 4.03
CA SER A 9 -5.50 16.94 4.20
C SER A 9 -6.10 16.32 5.48
N ARG A 10 -7.15 16.96 5.98
CA ARG A 10 -7.87 16.48 7.17
C ARG A 10 -8.42 15.06 7.00
N GLY A 11 -8.94 14.72 5.81
CA GLY A 11 -9.51 13.39 5.55
C GLY A 11 -8.46 12.27 5.65
N VAL A 12 -7.20 12.55 5.30
CA VAL A 12 -6.09 11.59 5.47
C VAL A 12 -5.84 11.34 6.96
N LEU A 13 -5.80 12.41 7.78
CA LEU A 13 -5.61 12.29 9.23
C LEU A 13 -6.76 11.54 9.91
N GLU A 14 -8.02 11.82 9.51
CA GLU A 14 -9.20 11.13 10.04
C GLU A 14 -9.18 9.63 9.70
N THR A 15 -8.72 9.27 8.50
CA THR A 15 -8.59 7.87 8.09
C THR A 15 -7.53 7.13 8.89
N LEU A 16 -6.37 7.77 9.15
CA LEU A 16 -5.30 7.20 9.95
C LEU A 16 -5.74 6.89 11.39
N GLY A 17 -6.60 7.73 11.96
CA GLY A 17 -7.17 7.55 13.30
C GLY A 17 -8.40 6.63 13.38
N SER A 18 -8.77 5.98 12.28
CA SER A 18 -9.98 5.14 12.22
C SER A 18 -9.77 3.75 12.84
N CYS A 19 -10.87 2.98 12.96
CA CYS A 19 -10.85 1.61 13.48
C CYS A 19 -10.12 0.59 12.57
N LEU A 20 -9.67 1.00 11.37
CA LEU A 20 -8.97 0.11 10.44
C LEU A 20 -7.65 -0.42 11.03
N THR A 21 -7.05 0.30 11.97
CA THR A 21 -5.84 -0.11 12.69
C THR A 21 -6.04 -1.35 13.57
N ASN A 22 -7.28 -1.71 13.90
CA ASN A 22 -7.58 -2.88 14.71
C ASN A 22 -7.52 -4.19 13.92
N LYS A 23 -7.46 -4.14 12.58
CA LYS A 23 -7.61 -5.33 11.75
C LYS A 23 -6.26 -5.85 11.26
N TYR A 24 -5.98 -7.11 11.60
CA TYR A 24 -4.85 -7.85 11.06
C TYR A 24 -5.26 -8.57 9.76
N SER A 25 -4.52 -8.31 8.68
CA SER A 25 -4.93 -8.62 7.29
C SER A 25 -3.78 -9.15 6.44
N GLU A 26 -2.92 -9.98 7.03
CA GLU A 26 -1.79 -10.60 6.33
C GLU A 26 -2.21 -11.34 5.05
N GLY A 27 -1.40 -11.19 4.00
CA GLY A 27 -1.70 -11.65 2.64
C GLY A 27 -2.12 -10.51 1.72
N TYR A 28 -2.80 -10.85 0.63
CA TYR A 28 -3.34 -9.90 -0.34
C TYR A 28 -4.86 -10.08 -0.48
N PRO A 29 -5.58 -9.11 -1.08
CA PRO A 29 -7.02 -9.23 -1.31
C PRO A 29 -7.41 -10.56 -1.96
N GLY A 30 -8.44 -11.23 -1.41
CA GLY A 30 -8.89 -12.54 -1.86
C GLY A 30 -8.02 -13.74 -1.45
N VAL A 31 -6.80 -13.51 -0.95
CA VAL A 31 -5.86 -14.55 -0.49
C VAL A 31 -5.26 -14.20 0.88
N ARG A 32 -6.14 -13.93 1.84
CA ARG A 32 -5.76 -13.60 3.23
C ARG A 32 -5.52 -14.86 4.05
N TYR A 33 -4.59 -14.79 5.00
CA TYR A 33 -4.38 -15.87 5.98
C TYR A 33 -5.49 -15.93 7.04
N TYR A 34 -6.19 -14.82 7.27
CA TYR A 34 -7.22 -14.68 8.31
C TYR A 34 -8.56 -14.21 7.73
N GLY A 35 -9.66 -14.67 8.33
CA GLY A 35 -11.02 -14.28 7.94
C GLY A 35 -11.44 -12.88 8.41
N GLY A 36 -12.59 -12.42 7.91
CA GLY A 36 -13.20 -11.14 8.29
C GLY A 36 -12.48 -9.92 7.73
N ASN A 37 -11.94 -10.03 6.52
CA ASN A 37 -11.16 -9.00 5.81
C ASN A 37 -11.92 -8.38 4.62
N GLU A 38 -13.23 -8.61 4.52
CA GLU A 38 -14.04 -8.22 3.36
C GLU A 38 -13.99 -6.70 3.09
N ILE A 39 -13.95 -5.89 4.14
CA ILE A 39 -13.82 -4.44 4.04
C ILE A 39 -12.38 -4.01 3.75
N ILE A 40 -11.39 -4.70 4.33
CA ILE A 40 -9.97 -4.41 4.08
C ILE A 40 -9.61 -4.70 2.63
N ASP A 41 -10.12 -5.79 2.07
CA ASP A 41 -9.93 -6.17 0.67
C ASP A 41 -10.50 -5.12 -0.28
N GLN A 42 -11.69 -4.59 0.03
CA GLN A 42 -12.29 -3.48 -0.73
C GLN A 42 -11.41 -2.23 -0.67
N ILE A 43 -10.88 -1.87 0.50
CA ILE A 43 -10.03 -0.70 0.69
C ILE A 43 -8.72 -0.85 -0.07
N GLU A 44 -8.05 -2.00 0.04
CA GLU A 44 -6.76 -2.23 -0.61
C GLU A 44 -6.93 -2.27 -2.14
N THR A 45 -7.95 -2.98 -2.64
CA THR A 45 -8.26 -3.02 -4.08
C THR A 45 -8.59 -1.63 -4.64
N LEU A 46 -9.38 -0.84 -3.91
CA LEU A 46 -9.69 0.54 -4.30
C LEU A 46 -8.43 1.42 -4.34
N THR A 47 -7.53 1.23 -3.37
CA THR A 47 -6.27 1.98 -3.28
C THR A 47 -5.34 1.64 -4.46
N GLN A 48 -5.20 0.35 -4.78
CA GLN A 48 -4.42 -0.11 -5.94
C GLN A 48 -4.98 0.48 -7.25
N LYS A 49 -6.29 0.39 -7.47
CA LYS A 49 -6.94 0.95 -8.67
C LYS A 49 -6.75 2.46 -8.78
N ARG A 50 -6.90 3.20 -7.67
CA ARG A 50 -6.69 4.65 -7.65
C ARG A 50 -5.23 5.03 -7.91
N ALA A 51 -4.28 4.24 -7.41
CA ALA A 51 -2.86 4.47 -7.67
C ALA A 51 -2.55 4.34 -9.17
N LEU A 52 -2.99 3.26 -9.82
CA LEU A 52 -2.81 3.09 -11.26
C LEU A 52 -3.46 4.23 -12.07
N THR A 53 -4.71 4.58 -11.75
CA THR A 53 -5.42 5.70 -12.40
C THR A 53 -4.70 7.04 -12.19
N ALA A 54 -4.17 7.31 -11.00
CA ALA A 54 -3.49 8.57 -10.70
C ALA A 54 -2.23 8.79 -11.55
N PHE A 55 -1.57 7.71 -11.97
CA PHE A 55 -0.40 7.75 -12.86
C PHE A 55 -0.75 7.44 -14.32
N GLY A 56 -2.03 7.26 -14.67
CA GLY A 56 -2.47 6.97 -16.04
C GLY A 56 -1.98 5.63 -16.57
N LEU A 57 -1.84 4.62 -15.71
CA LEU A 57 -1.29 3.31 -16.06
C LEU A 57 -2.41 2.32 -16.43
N ASP A 58 -2.16 1.50 -17.46
CA ASP A 58 -3.01 0.36 -17.82
C ASP A 58 -2.81 -0.79 -16.83
N GLU A 59 -3.90 -1.23 -16.20
CA GLU A 59 -3.92 -2.34 -15.23
C GLU A 59 -3.48 -3.69 -15.82
N ASN A 60 -3.53 -3.85 -17.15
CA ASN A 60 -3.04 -5.05 -17.82
C ASN A 60 -1.51 -5.05 -18.00
N GLN A 61 -0.87 -3.89 -17.89
CA GLN A 61 0.58 -3.73 -18.05
C GLN A 61 1.29 -3.46 -16.72
N TRP A 62 0.59 -2.86 -15.76
CA TRP A 62 1.16 -2.41 -14.50
C TRP A 62 0.37 -2.96 -13.32
N GLY A 63 1.10 -3.58 -12.40
CA GLY A 63 0.65 -3.87 -11.05
C GLY A 63 1.17 -2.83 -10.05
N VAL A 64 0.57 -2.78 -8.87
CA VAL A 64 1.03 -1.92 -7.78
C VAL A 64 0.89 -2.62 -6.43
N ASN A 65 1.92 -2.51 -5.59
CA ASN A 65 1.86 -2.90 -4.19
C ASN A 65 1.77 -1.66 -3.31
N VAL A 66 0.73 -1.59 -2.47
CA VAL A 66 0.42 -0.43 -1.60
C VAL A 66 0.69 -0.72 -0.11
N GLN A 67 1.32 -1.86 0.20
CA GLN A 67 1.63 -2.29 1.57
C GLN A 67 2.97 -1.81 2.15
N PRO A 68 4.00 -1.35 1.39
CA PRO A 68 5.23 -0.85 2.00
C PRO A 68 5.00 0.32 2.97
N LEU A 69 5.58 0.22 4.16
CA LEU A 69 5.34 1.15 5.27
C LEU A 69 5.92 2.57 5.07
N SER A 70 6.96 2.68 4.25
CA SER A 70 7.61 3.94 3.89
C SER A 70 8.53 3.73 2.68
N GLY A 71 9.17 4.80 2.19
CA GLY A 71 10.02 4.74 0.99
C GLY A 71 11.27 3.85 1.14
N CYS A 72 11.93 3.87 2.29
CA CYS A 72 13.12 3.04 2.52
C CYS A 72 12.80 1.53 2.51
N PRO A 73 11.80 1.04 3.28
CA PRO A 73 11.35 -0.35 3.18
C PRO A 73 10.85 -0.76 1.78
N ALA A 74 10.23 0.16 1.04
CA ALA A 74 9.80 -0.11 -0.34
C ALA A 74 11.00 -0.43 -1.25
N ASN A 75 12.05 0.40 -1.18
CA ASN A 75 13.29 0.15 -1.94
C ASN A 75 13.93 -1.18 -1.55
N PHE A 76 14.01 -1.45 -0.25
CA PHE A 76 14.60 -2.70 0.24
C PHE A 76 13.80 -3.94 -0.23
N ALA A 77 12.47 -3.86 -0.24
CA ALA A 77 11.62 -4.94 -0.75
C ALA A 77 11.88 -5.22 -2.24
N VAL A 78 12.10 -4.17 -3.05
CA VAL A 78 12.47 -4.33 -4.47
C VAL A 78 13.84 -5.00 -4.61
N TYR A 79 14.84 -4.59 -3.82
CA TYR A 79 16.16 -5.23 -3.84
C TYR A 79 16.07 -6.70 -3.44
N ALA A 80 15.37 -7.01 -2.35
CA ALA A 80 15.18 -8.38 -1.89
C ALA A 80 14.40 -9.26 -2.88
N ALA A 81 13.52 -8.67 -3.70
CA ALA A 81 12.73 -9.39 -4.70
C ALA A 81 13.51 -9.66 -6.00
N LEU A 82 14.42 -8.77 -6.39
CA LEU A 82 15.07 -8.80 -7.72
C LEU A 82 16.56 -9.14 -7.67
N LEU A 83 17.21 -8.97 -6.52
CA LEU A 83 18.65 -9.16 -6.35
C LEU A 83 18.92 -10.23 -5.30
N GLU A 84 19.97 -11.01 -5.52
CA GLU A 84 20.48 -11.96 -4.53
C GLU A 84 21.47 -11.25 -3.58
N PRO A 85 21.47 -11.60 -2.29
CA PRO A 85 22.48 -11.16 -1.35
C PRO A 85 23.88 -11.48 -1.88
N HIS A 86 24.80 -10.55 -1.69
CA HIS A 86 26.20 -10.78 -2.00
C HIS A 86 26.79 -11.69 -0.92
N SER A 87 27.66 -12.61 -1.32
CA SER A 87 28.31 -13.66 -0.51
C SER A 87 28.73 -13.21 0.89
#